data_AF-G5AJ14-F1
#
_entry.id   AF-G5AJ14-F1
#
_cell.length_a   1.000
_cell.length_b   1.000
_cell.length_c   1.000
_cell.angle_alpha   90.00
_cell.angle_beta   90.00
_cell.angle_gamma   90.00
#
_symmetry.space_group_name_H-M   'P 1'
#
loop_
_entity.id
_entity.type
_entity.pdbx_description
1 polymer ?
#
loop_
_entity_poly.entity_id
_entity_poly.type
_entity_poly.pdbx_seq_one_letter_code
_entity_poly.pdbx_strand_id
1 'polypeptide(L)'
;MAELEVWAQIVNAASPQVESISQQKPPHIVIWKCLARKWNGIQVESQGAYSIEHLESLNLYCKTTSRRRAVLVCLLTPVPALLTALLVECLPLRPPSDGWRANYVFWLRLLSVQLTLGFIVNSQLIRFIPGLNITIRKRMAIAAGASTLFVGTCLIAASAVGFPVPLMMQFAPIPIGIFTSLMIFLVLGSVLYAKDSP
;
A
#
# COMPACT_ATOMS: atom_id res chain seq x y z
N MET A 1 13.40 -16.76 81.68
CA MET A 1 14.10 -16.83 80.38
C MET A 1 13.56 -17.93 79.46
N ALA A 2 12.93 -19.00 79.96
CA ALA A 2 12.35 -20.06 79.13
C ALA A 2 11.09 -19.67 78.34
N GLU A 3 10.30 -18.69 78.81
CA GLU A 3 9.08 -18.23 78.10
C GLU A 3 9.38 -17.49 76.78
N LEU A 4 10.50 -16.77 76.69
CA LEU A 4 10.86 -16.00 75.49
C LEU A 4 11.34 -16.90 74.33
N GLU A 5 11.91 -18.07 74.63
CA GLU A 5 12.35 -19.03 73.62
C GLU A 5 11.17 -19.78 72.98
N VAL A 6 10.10 -20.03 73.74
CA VAL A 6 8.87 -20.67 73.24
C VAL A 6 8.16 -19.75 72.24
N TRP A 7 8.04 -18.45 72.55
CA TRP A 7 7.46 -17.48 71.60
C TRP A 7 8.32 -17.30 70.34
N ALA A 8 9.65 -17.35 70.45
CA ALA A 8 10.54 -17.30 69.28
C ALA A 8 10.42 -18.54 68.39
N GLN A 9 10.23 -19.73 68.97
CA GLN A 9 10.00 -20.96 68.19
C GLN A 9 8.62 -21.00 67.53
N ILE A 10 7.56 -20.49 68.17
CA ILE A 10 6.21 -20.43 67.57
C ILE A 10 6.19 -19.44 66.39
N VAL A 11 6.86 -18.29 66.50
CA VAL A 11 6.96 -17.31 65.41
C VAL A 11 7.77 -17.86 64.23
N ASN A 12 8.83 -18.64 64.49
CA ASN A 12 9.65 -19.25 63.44
C ASN A 12 9.00 -20.50 62.80
N ALA A 13 8.15 -21.23 63.51
CA ALA A 13 7.38 -22.35 62.96
C ALA A 13 6.14 -21.88 62.16
N ALA A 14 5.68 -20.65 62.40
CA ALA A 14 4.53 -20.04 61.70
C ALA A 14 4.90 -19.30 60.40
N SER A 15 6.17 -19.31 59.97
CA SER A 15 6.54 -18.83 58.64
C SER A 15 6.72 -20.00 57.67
N PRO A 16 5.66 -20.46 56.97
CA PRO A 16 5.86 -21.27 55.80
C PRO A 16 6.63 -20.45 54.76
N GLN A 17 7.79 -21.00 54.46
CA GLN A 17 8.60 -20.86 53.27
C GLN A 17 7.92 -20.15 52.08
N VAL A 18 8.59 -19.09 51.64
CA VAL A 18 9.02 -18.88 50.25
C VAL A 18 8.62 -20.03 49.32
N GLU A 19 7.51 -19.88 48.58
CA GLU A 19 7.44 -20.26 47.16
C GLU A 19 6.13 -19.78 46.50
N SER A 20 6.29 -18.86 45.54
CA SER A 20 5.53 -18.81 44.28
C SER A 20 4.13 -18.18 44.16
N ILE A 21 3.72 -17.23 45.01
CA ILE A 21 2.46 -16.49 44.75
C ILE A 21 2.72 -15.18 43.97
N SER A 22 2.60 -15.32 42.66
CA SER A 22 2.18 -14.32 41.67
C SER A 22 3.00 -13.01 41.54
N GLN A 23 4.23 -13.12 41.04
CA GLN A 23 4.64 -12.18 39.99
C GLN A 23 3.95 -12.58 38.67
N GLN A 24 2.62 -12.43 38.62
CA GLN A 24 1.90 -12.41 37.35
C GLN A 24 2.28 -11.13 36.62
N LYS A 25 3.42 -11.16 35.95
CA LYS A 25 3.70 -10.24 34.84
C LYS A 25 2.52 -10.40 33.89
N PRO A 26 1.73 -9.34 33.60
CA PRO A 26 0.43 -9.49 32.99
C PRO A 26 0.57 -10.31 31.69
N PRO A 27 -0.26 -11.35 31.49
CA PRO A 27 -0.11 -12.30 30.39
C PRO A 27 -0.05 -11.60 29.04
N HIS A 28 -0.69 -10.43 28.96
CA HIS A 28 -0.62 -9.53 27.82
C HIS A 28 0.83 -9.22 27.40
N ILE A 29 1.74 -8.84 28.30
CA ILE A 29 3.11 -8.45 27.91
C ILE A 29 3.88 -9.63 27.30
N VAL A 30 3.64 -10.85 27.79
CA VAL A 30 4.30 -12.06 27.27
C VAL A 30 3.70 -12.47 25.92
N ILE A 31 2.37 -12.40 25.79
CA ILE A 31 1.64 -12.69 24.56
C ILE A 31 2.01 -11.67 23.46
N TRP A 32 2.09 -10.38 23.78
CA TRP A 32 2.56 -9.33 22.86
C TRP A 32 3.99 -9.57 22.39
N LYS A 33 4.90 -9.98 23.28
CA LYS A 33 6.27 -10.32 22.89
C LYS A 33 6.36 -11.59 22.05
N CYS A 34 5.45 -12.53 22.23
CA CYS A 34 5.39 -13.76 21.44
C CYS A 34 4.82 -13.47 20.05
N LEU A 35 3.70 -12.73 19.99
CA LEU A 35 3.09 -12.25 18.75
C LEU A 35 4.05 -11.36 17.97
N ALA A 36 4.75 -10.42 18.62
CA ALA A 36 5.74 -9.58 17.97
C ALA A 36 6.91 -10.39 17.39
N ARG A 37 7.40 -11.42 18.10
CA ARG A 37 8.43 -12.32 17.56
C ARG A 37 7.94 -13.15 16.39
N LYS A 38 6.72 -13.67 16.48
CA LYS A 38 6.12 -14.48 15.42
C LYS A 38 5.80 -13.62 14.19
N TRP A 39 5.30 -12.39 14.40
CA TRP A 39 5.09 -11.37 13.39
C TRP A 39 6.40 -10.99 12.69
N ASN A 40 7.45 -10.71 13.45
CA ASN A 40 8.78 -10.43 12.90
C ASN A 40 9.38 -11.63 12.16
N GLY A 41 9.10 -12.86 12.59
CA GLY A 41 9.52 -14.08 11.89
C GLY A 41 8.72 -14.37 10.62
N ILE A 42 7.46 -13.91 10.53
CA ILE A 42 6.57 -14.08 9.37
C ILE A 42 6.79 -12.97 8.33
N GLN A 43 7.38 -11.82 8.70
CA GLN A 43 7.78 -10.80 7.72
C GLN A 43 8.92 -11.32 6.83
N VAL A 44 8.53 -12.00 5.76
CA VAL A 44 9.41 -12.37 4.63
C VAL A 44 10.08 -11.12 4.02
N GLU A 45 9.47 -9.95 4.19
CA GLU A 45 10.03 -8.65 3.80
C GLU A 45 11.31 -8.26 4.57
N SER A 46 11.60 -8.87 5.73
CA SER A 46 12.86 -8.67 6.47
C SER A 46 13.91 -9.75 6.17
N GLN A 47 13.56 -10.82 5.44
CA GLN A 47 14.46 -11.94 5.12
C GLN A 47 15.20 -11.73 3.79
N GLY A 48 14.91 -10.64 3.07
CA GLY A 48 15.78 -10.07 2.03
C GLY A 48 16.39 -8.79 2.56
N ALA A 49 17.63 -8.85 3.04
CA ALA A 49 18.48 -7.76 3.51
C ALA A 49 17.95 -6.34 3.22
N TYR A 50 17.31 -5.71 4.21
CA TYR A 50 17.37 -4.25 4.27
C TYR A 50 18.86 -3.92 4.35
N SER A 51 19.41 -3.33 3.29
CA SER A 51 20.80 -2.86 3.29
C SER A 51 21.04 -2.10 4.59
N ILE A 52 22.12 -2.42 5.31
CA ILE A 52 22.47 -1.75 6.58
C ILE A 52 22.46 -0.23 6.38
N GLU A 53 22.80 0.24 5.18
CA GLU A 53 22.74 1.64 4.76
C GLU A 53 21.34 2.27 4.82
N HIS A 54 20.28 1.52 4.51
CA HIS A 54 18.89 2.01 4.59
C HIS A 54 18.43 2.15 6.04
N LEU A 55 18.87 1.23 6.91
CA LEU A 55 18.60 1.25 8.34
C LEU A 55 19.39 2.37 9.04
N GLU A 56 20.65 2.56 8.64
CA GLU A 56 21.51 3.63 9.12
C GLU A 56 21.01 5.01 8.67
N SER A 57 20.60 5.16 7.40
CA SER A 57 20.01 6.40 6.91
C SER A 57 18.68 6.73 7.58
N LEU A 58 17.85 5.72 7.89
CA LEU A 58 16.63 5.91 8.69
C LEU A 58 16.98 6.34 10.14
N ASN A 59 17.97 5.72 10.76
CA ASN A 59 18.42 6.07 12.11
C ASN A 59 19.00 7.50 12.16
N LEU A 60 19.80 7.88 11.16
CA LEU A 60 20.30 9.23 10.97
C LEU A 60 19.16 10.22 10.73
N TYR A 61 18.17 9.86 9.90
CA TYR A 61 16.97 10.67 9.69
C TYR A 61 16.20 10.87 10.99
N CYS A 62 15.98 9.82 11.78
CA CYS A 62 15.31 9.88 13.08
C CYS A 62 16.08 10.72 14.12
N LYS A 63 17.41 10.68 14.12
CA LYS A 63 18.26 11.48 15.02
C LYS A 63 18.33 12.95 14.61
N THR A 64 18.30 13.26 13.33
CA THR A 64 18.48 14.62 12.80
C THR A 64 17.17 15.36 12.55
N THR A 65 16.07 14.64 12.31
CA THR A 65 14.78 15.22 11.94
C THR A 65 13.91 15.49 13.17
N SER A 66 13.44 16.73 13.29
CA SER A 66 12.41 17.12 14.26
C SER A 66 11.14 16.28 14.09
N ARG A 67 10.60 15.78 15.22
CA ARG A 67 9.33 15.02 15.29
C ARG A 67 8.19 15.72 14.54
N ARG A 68 8.19 17.06 14.47
CA ARG A 68 7.21 17.86 13.73
C ARG A 68 7.29 17.62 12.21
N ARG A 69 8.49 17.53 11.64
CA ARG A 69 8.69 17.26 10.21
C ARG A 69 8.27 15.85 9.85
N ALA A 70 8.55 14.86 10.70
CA ALA A 70 8.08 13.49 10.48
C ALA A 70 6.54 13.41 10.48
N VAL A 71 5.88 14.01 11.48
CA VAL A 71 4.41 14.09 11.53
C VAL A 71 3.85 14.83 10.31
N LEU A 72 4.45 15.96 9.92
CA LEU A 72 4.02 16.72 8.75
C LEU A 72 4.13 15.90 7.46
N VAL A 73 5.23 15.17 7.25
CA VAL A 73 5.40 14.30 6.07
C VAL A 73 4.33 13.21 6.06
N CYS A 74 4.07 12.55 7.19
CA CYS A 74 3.01 11.54 7.29
C CYS A 74 1.62 12.09 6.98
N LEU A 75 1.32 13.31 7.44
CA LEU A 75 0.04 13.98 7.18
C LEU A 75 -0.07 14.51 5.74
N LEU A 76 1.02 14.98 5.16
CA LEU A 76 1.03 15.59 3.83
C LEU A 76 1.10 14.55 2.71
N THR A 77 1.67 13.37 2.97
CA THR A 77 1.75 12.26 2.00
C THR A 77 0.38 11.82 1.45
N PRO A 78 -0.70 11.67 2.25
CA PRO A 78 -2.02 11.32 1.73
C PRO A 78 -2.77 12.50 1.08
N VAL A 79 -2.36 13.76 1.31
CA VAL A 79 -3.11 14.94 0.84
C VAL A 79 -3.29 14.99 -0.67
N PRO A 80 -2.26 14.74 -1.51
CA PRO A 80 -2.43 14.71 -2.97
C PRO A 80 -3.42 13.64 -3.43
N ALA A 81 -3.41 12.47 -2.79
CA ALA A 81 -4.33 11.38 -3.11
C ALA A 81 -5.77 11.75 -2.71
N LEU A 82 -5.96 12.31 -1.52
CA LEU A 82 -7.26 12.78 -1.04
C LEU A 82 -7.83 13.89 -1.91
N LEU A 83 -7.00 14.88 -2.29
CA LEU A 83 -7.41 15.96 -3.18
C LEU A 83 -7.86 15.42 -4.53
N THR A 84 -7.10 14.47 -5.10
CA THR A 84 -7.47 13.82 -6.36
C THR A 84 -8.79 13.06 -6.25
N ALA A 85 -9.00 12.32 -5.15
CA ALA A 85 -10.25 11.62 -4.89
C ALA A 85 -11.44 12.59 -4.78
N LEU A 86 -11.29 13.69 -4.04
CA LEU A 86 -12.32 14.73 -3.90
C LEU A 86 -12.65 15.38 -5.25
N LEU A 87 -11.65 15.69 -6.07
CA LEU A 87 -11.85 16.24 -7.41
C LEU A 87 -12.67 15.29 -8.30
N VAL A 88 -12.43 13.98 -8.20
CA VAL A 88 -13.21 12.97 -8.92
C VAL A 88 -14.63 12.86 -8.34
N GLU A 89 -14.79 12.95 -7.02
CA GLU A 89 -16.10 12.81 -6.35
C GLU A 89 -17.01 14.03 -6.48
N CYS A 90 -16.48 15.20 -6.82
CA CYS A 90 -17.28 16.40 -7.08
C CYS A 90 -18.06 16.36 -8.40
N LEU A 91 -17.79 15.39 -9.30
CA LEU A 91 -18.37 15.33 -10.64
C LEU A 91 -19.77 14.65 -10.64
N PRO A 92 -20.91 15.35 -10.72
CA PRO A 92 -22.22 14.76 -10.43
C PRO A 92 -22.54 13.53 -11.31
N LEU A 93 -22.90 12.41 -10.66
CA LEU A 93 -23.38 11.20 -11.34
C LEU A 93 -24.88 11.28 -11.57
N ARG A 94 -25.34 10.80 -12.72
CA ARG A 94 -26.77 10.62 -13.04
C ARG A 94 -27.23 9.23 -12.61
N PRO A 95 -28.54 8.98 -12.46
CA PRO A 95 -29.01 7.65 -12.14
C PRO A 95 -28.61 6.66 -13.24
N PRO A 96 -28.28 5.40 -12.88
CA PRO A 96 -27.86 4.40 -13.86
C PRO A 96 -28.98 3.97 -14.81
N SER A 97 -30.24 4.22 -14.46
CA SER A 97 -31.41 4.00 -15.33
C SER A 97 -31.37 4.80 -16.63
N ASP A 98 -30.67 5.95 -16.66
CA ASP A 98 -30.58 6.81 -17.84
C ASP A 98 -29.61 6.25 -18.89
N GLY A 99 -28.94 5.13 -18.59
CA GLY A 99 -28.05 4.41 -19.48
C GLY A 99 -26.65 5.01 -19.60
N TRP A 100 -25.79 4.32 -20.34
CA TRP A 100 -24.37 4.65 -20.43
C TRP A 100 -24.08 5.98 -21.15
N ARG A 101 -24.95 6.39 -22.10
CA ARG A 101 -24.80 7.64 -22.86
C ARG A 101 -25.08 8.88 -22.03
N ALA A 102 -26.12 8.84 -21.19
CA ALA A 102 -26.46 9.94 -20.31
C ALA A 102 -25.41 10.13 -19.19
N ASN A 103 -24.72 9.03 -18.83
CA ASN A 103 -23.70 8.98 -17.80
C ASN A 103 -22.27 9.28 -18.33
N TYR A 104 -22.10 10.28 -19.19
CA TYR A 104 -20.76 10.64 -19.72
C TYR A 104 -19.75 11.05 -18.62
N VAL A 105 -20.25 11.64 -17.53
CA VAL A 105 -19.45 12.04 -16.37
C VAL A 105 -18.82 10.83 -15.67
N PHE A 106 -19.51 9.69 -15.64
CA PHE A 106 -18.97 8.44 -15.10
C PHE A 106 -17.74 7.98 -15.87
N TRP A 107 -17.77 8.05 -17.20
CA TRP A 107 -16.64 7.65 -18.05
C TRP A 107 -15.45 8.59 -17.88
N LEU A 108 -15.70 9.89 -17.69
CA LEU A 108 -14.65 10.85 -17.38
C LEU A 108 -13.99 10.56 -16.02
N ARG A 109 -14.79 10.31 -14.97
CA ARG A 109 -14.29 9.89 -13.65
C ARG A 109 -13.43 8.63 -13.77
N LEU A 110 -13.94 7.60 -14.46
CA LEU A 110 -13.23 6.35 -14.66
C LEU A 110 -11.90 6.56 -15.38
N LEU A 111 -11.88 7.38 -16.44
CA LEU A 111 -10.67 7.71 -17.17
C LEU A 111 -9.63 8.42 -16.27
N SER A 112 -10.06 9.42 -15.49
CA SER A 112 -9.17 10.18 -14.60
C SER A 112 -8.54 9.30 -13.51
N VAL A 113 -9.33 8.41 -12.91
CA VAL A 113 -8.85 7.45 -11.90
C VAL A 113 -7.82 6.52 -12.51
N GLN A 114 -8.12 5.92 -13.67
CA GLN A 114 -7.22 4.97 -14.31
C GLN A 114 -5.93 5.63 -14.83
N LEU A 115 -6.00 6.86 -15.33
CA LEU A 115 -4.82 7.62 -15.72
C LEU A 115 -3.88 7.83 -14.51
N THR A 116 -4.44 8.24 -13.38
CA THR A 116 -3.68 8.49 -12.15
C THR A 116 -3.04 7.22 -11.62
N LEU A 117 -3.82 6.14 -11.49
CA LEU A 117 -3.33 4.84 -11.05
C LEU A 117 -2.28 4.29 -11.99
N GLY A 118 -2.53 4.36 -13.31
CA GLY A 118 -1.58 3.94 -14.33
C GLY A 118 -0.26 4.69 -14.22
N PHE A 119 -0.28 6.01 -14.04
CA PHE A 119 0.96 6.80 -13.88
C PHE A 119 1.75 6.40 -12.63
N ILE A 120 1.07 6.19 -11.50
CA ILE A 120 1.69 5.76 -10.25
C ILE A 120 2.32 4.38 -10.42
N VAL A 121 1.56 3.40 -10.93
CA VAL A 121 2.03 2.03 -11.12
C VAL A 121 3.24 1.97 -12.06
N ASN A 122 3.19 2.69 -13.20
CA ASN A 122 4.32 2.79 -14.12
C ASN A 122 5.55 3.41 -13.46
N SER A 123 5.36 4.42 -12.60
CA SER A 123 6.46 5.07 -11.89
C SER A 123 7.10 4.16 -10.84
N GLN A 124 6.31 3.29 -10.19
CA GLN A 124 6.83 2.27 -9.29
C GLN A 124 7.55 1.15 -10.04
N LEU A 125 7.00 0.69 -11.16
CA LEU A 125 7.60 -0.36 -12.00
C LEU A 125 9.04 -0.02 -12.40
N ILE A 126 9.28 1.24 -12.79
CA ILE A 126 10.60 1.73 -13.18
C ILE A 126 11.59 1.72 -12.01
N ARG A 127 11.12 1.89 -10.77
CA ARG A 127 11.97 1.82 -9.58
C ARG A 127 12.41 0.38 -9.27
N PHE A 128 11.61 -0.63 -9.66
CA PHE A 128 11.96 -2.03 -9.50
C PHE A 128 12.94 -2.55 -10.56
N ILE A 129 13.04 -1.89 -11.72
CA ILE A 129 13.91 -2.32 -12.83
C ILE A 129 15.11 -1.36 -12.92
N PRO A 130 16.26 -1.70 -12.31
CA PRO A 130 17.46 -0.86 -12.41
C PRO A 130 17.91 -0.71 -13.86
N GLY A 131 18.16 0.53 -14.29
CA GLY A 131 18.63 0.87 -15.65
C GLY A 131 17.54 1.31 -16.63
N LEU A 132 16.25 1.17 -16.31
CA LEU A 132 15.15 1.52 -17.19
C LEU A 132 14.76 3.01 -17.09
N ASN A 133 15.48 3.89 -17.77
CA ASN A 133 15.20 5.33 -17.74
C ASN A 133 14.08 5.74 -18.71
N ILE A 134 12.82 5.59 -18.29
CA ILE A 134 11.66 6.06 -19.06
C ILE A 134 11.36 7.53 -18.71
N THR A 135 11.35 8.40 -19.72
CA THR A 135 10.95 9.81 -19.60
C THR A 135 9.50 9.95 -19.13
N ILE A 136 9.19 10.98 -18.34
CA ILE A 136 7.83 11.29 -17.85
C ILE A 136 6.80 11.31 -19.00
N ARG A 137 7.15 11.91 -20.14
CA ARG A 137 6.28 11.95 -21.33
C ARG A 137 5.87 10.55 -21.82
N LYS A 138 6.80 9.59 -21.84
CA LYS A 138 6.54 8.21 -22.23
C LYS A 138 5.66 7.49 -21.20
N ARG A 139 5.90 7.72 -19.90
CA ARG A 139 5.05 7.18 -18.82
C ARG A 139 3.61 7.68 -18.95
N MET A 140 3.44 8.98 -19.20
CA MET A 140 2.13 9.59 -19.43
C MET A 140 1.46 9.03 -20.67
N ALA A 141 2.20 8.83 -21.78
CA ALA A 141 1.65 8.24 -22.99
C ALA A 141 1.17 6.79 -22.78
N ILE A 142 1.96 5.97 -22.06
CA ILE A 142 1.58 4.59 -21.73
C ILE A 142 0.32 4.57 -20.86
N ALA A 143 0.30 5.38 -19.79
CA ALA A 143 -0.85 5.45 -18.88
C ALA A 143 -2.11 5.96 -19.59
N ALA A 144 -2.00 7.00 -20.41
CA ALA A 144 -3.12 7.56 -21.17
C ALA A 144 -3.65 6.57 -22.21
N GLY A 145 -2.75 5.91 -22.96
CA GLY A 145 -3.12 4.89 -23.94
C GLY A 145 -3.87 3.73 -23.27
N ALA A 146 -3.28 3.13 -22.23
CA ALA A 146 -3.88 1.99 -21.54
C ALA A 146 -5.24 2.35 -20.91
N SER A 147 -5.35 3.53 -20.30
CA SER A 147 -6.61 4.01 -19.70
C SER A 147 -7.69 4.24 -20.75
N THR A 148 -7.33 4.78 -21.92
CA THR A 148 -8.28 5.03 -23.01
C THR A 148 -8.78 3.71 -23.60
N LEU A 149 -7.91 2.73 -23.85
CA LEU A 149 -8.34 1.41 -24.32
C LEU A 149 -9.24 0.71 -23.30
N PHE A 150 -8.91 0.81 -22.02
CA PHE A 150 -9.73 0.23 -20.96
C PHE A 150 -11.14 0.85 -20.92
N VAL A 151 -11.23 2.18 -20.86
CA VAL A 151 -12.52 2.88 -20.85
C VAL A 151 -13.33 2.59 -22.12
N GLY A 152 -12.66 2.54 -23.28
CA GLY A 152 -13.30 2.16 -24.55
C GLY A 152 -13.87 0.74 -24.53
N THR A 153 -13.14 -0.21 -23.94
CA THR A 153 -13.62 -1.59 -23.75
C THR A 153 -14.84 -1.64 -22.83
N CYS A 154 -14.82 -0.87 -21.73
CA CYS A 154 -15.97 -0.76 -20.84
C CYS A 154 -17.18 -0.08 -21.50
N LEU A 155 -16.97 0.89 -22.38
CA LEU A 155 -18.03 1.53 -23.17
C LEU A 155 -18.69 0.53 -24.13
N ILE A 156 -17.89 -0.28 -24.83
CA ILE A 156 -18.39 -1.35 -25.71
C ILE A 156 -19.13 -2.41 -24.89
N ALA A 157 -18.61 -2.79 -23.72
CA ALA A 157 -19.29 -3.72 -22.83
C ALA A 157 -20.62 -3.14 -22.31
N ALA A 158 -20.66 -1.84 -22.00
CA ALA A 158 -21.88 -1.17 -21.55
C ALA A 158 -22.95 -1.06 -22.66
N SER A 159 -22.53 -0.94 -23.92
CA SER A 159 -23.46 -0.94 -25.05
C SER A 159 -24.00 -2.35 -25.37
N ALA A 160 -23.23 -3.41 -25.11
CA ALA A 160 -23.63 -4.78 -25.36
C ALA A 160 -24.41 -5.44 -24.21
N VAL A 161 -23.98 -5.23 -22.95
CA VAL A 161 -24.54 -5.89 -21.75
C VAL A 161 -25.52 -5.00 -21.00
N GLY A 162 -25.45 -3.68 -21.21
CA GLY A 162 -26.22 -2.68 -20.47
C GLY A 162 -25.41 -2.01 -19.37
N PHE A 163 -25.97 -0.92 -18.83
CA PHE A 163 -25.34 -0.11 -17.79
C PHE A 163 -26.06 -0.30 -16.45
N PRO A 164 -25.35 -0.51 -15.33
CA PRO A 164 -23.88 -0.59 -15.19
C PRO A 164 -23.31 -1.96 -15.63
N VAL A 165 -22.05 -1.96 -16.08
CA VAL A 165 -21.37 -3.20 -16.51
C VAL A 165 -21.16 -4.12 -15.29
N PRO A 166 -21.67 -5.37 -15.32
CA PRO A 166 -21.52 -6.28 -14.20
C PRO A 166 -20.05 -6.65 -13.98
N LEU A 167 -19.63 -6.71 -12.71
CA LEU A 167 -18.28 -7.14 -12.30
C LEU A 167 -17.12 -6.36 -12.95
N MET A 168 -17.37 -5.14 -13.42
CA MET A 168 -16.37 -4.30 -14.13
C MET A 168 -15.06 -4.17 -13.36
N MET A 169 -15.12 -3.94 -12.04
CA MET A 169 -13.93 -3.76 -11.19
C MET A 169 -13.17 -5.06 -10.94
N GLN A 170 -13.86 -6.21 -10.92
CA GLN A 170 -13.23 -7.51 -10.66
C GLN A 170 -12.42 -7.97 -11.87
N PHE A 171 -12.95 -7.74 -13.07
CA PHE A 171 -12.27 -8.10 -14.31
C PHE A 171 -11.31 -7.02 -14.81
N ALA A 172 -11.40 -5.78 -14.33
CA ALA A 172 -10.55 -4.66 -14.75
C ALA A 172 -9.03 -4.94 -14.77
N PRO A 173 -8.43 -5.68 -13.81
CA PRO A 173 -6.99 -5.91 -13.80
C PRO A 173 -6.47 -6.63 -15.05
N ILE A 174 -7.25 -7.54 -15.63
CA ILE A 174 -6.85 -8.35 -16.79
C ILE A 174 -6.65 -7.48 -18.06
N PRO A 175 -7.67 -6.75 -18.57
CA PRO A 175 -7.52 -5.89 -19.74
C PRO A 175 -6.53 -4.75 -19.47
N ILE A 176 -6.50 -4.18 -18.26
CA ILE A 176 -5.53 -3.13 -17.92
C ILE A 176 -4.10 -3.65 -18.04
N GLY A 177 -3.81 -4.85 -17.54
CA GLY A 177 -2.48 -5.47 -17.67
C GLY A 177 -2.08 -5.70 -19.12
N ILE A 178 -3.02 -6.20 -19.95
CA ILE A 178 -2.80 -6.45 -21.38
C ILE A 178 -2.55 -5.13 -22.12
N PHE A 179 -3.42 -4.13 -21.94
CA PHE A 179 -3.30 -2.83 -22.62
C PHE A 179 -2.06 -2.05 -22.16
N THR A 180 -1.70 -2.15 -20.88
CA THR A 180 -0.47 -1.53 -20.37
C THR A 180 0.76 -2.18 -20.99
N SER A 181 0.80 -3.51 -21.08
CA SER A 181 1.91 -4.23 -21.73
C SER A 181 2.02 -3.89 -23.22
N LEU A 182 0.89 -3.84 -23.93
CA LEU A 182 0.81 -3.40 -25.32
C LEU A 182 1.34 -1.97 -25.49
N MET A 183 0.92 -1.04 -24.62
CA MET A 183 1.35 0.35 -24.68
C MET A 183 2.82 0.54 -24.33
N ILE A 184 3.35 -0.22 -23.37
CA ILE A 184 4.79 -0.28 -23.09
C ILE A 184 5.53 -0.73 -24.35
N PHE A 185 5.08 -1.81 -25.00
CA PHE A 185 5.69 -2.29 -26.24
C PHE A 185 5.63 -1.25 -27.37
N LEU A 186 4.52 -0.56 -27.56
CA LEU A 186 4.39 0.48 -28.60
C LEU A 186 5.27 1.71 -28.31
N VAL A 187 5.30 2.18 -27.07
CA VAL A 187 6.00 3.42 -26.68
C VAL A 187 7.50 3.22 -26.48
N LEU A 188 7.94 2.03 -26.05
CA LEU A 188 9.37 1.71 -25.86
C LEU A 188 9.95 0.91 -27.02
N GLY A 189 9.19 0.01 -27.65
CA GLY A 189 9.65 -0.79 -28.79
C GLY A 189 9.99 0.04 -30.01
N SER A 190 9.33 1.19 -30.20
CA SER A 190 9.72 2.21 -31.19
C SER A 190 11.14 2.77 -30.97
N VAL A 191 11.65 2.76 -29.74
CA VAL A 191 13.03 3.20 -29.42
C VAL A 191 14.04 2.10 -29.74
N LEU A 192 13.66 0.83 -29.60
CA LEU A 192 14.52 -0.32 -29.91
C LEU A 192 14.61 -0.57 -31.41
N TYR A 193 13.50 -0.45 -32.15
CA TYR A 193 13.47 -0.69 -33.60
C TYR A 193 14.12 0.43 -34.43
N ALA A 194 14.25 1.64 -33.88
CA ALA A 194 14.88 2.76 -34.57
C ALA A 194 16.42 2.70 -34.60
N LYS A 195 17.04 1.72 -33.94
CA LYS A 195 18.51 1.64 -33.80
C LYS A 195 19.21 0.55 -34.62
N ASP A 196 18.44 -0.30 -35.32
CA ASP A 196 18.99 -1.37 -36.17
C ASP A 196 18.51 -1.25 -37.62
N SER A 197 18.78 -0.10 -38.27
CA SER A 197 18.85 -0.04 -39.73
C SER A 197 20.33 -0.03 -40.15
N PRO A 198 20.83 -1.07 -40.83
CA PRO A 198 22.13 -1.01 -41.51
C PRO A 198 22.14 0.03 -42.64
#